data_AF-A0A2N5H2D3-F1
#
_entry.id   AF-A0A2N5H2D3-F1
#
_cell.length_a   1.000
_cell.length_b   1.000
_cell.length_c   1.000
_cell.angle_alpha   90.00
_cell.angle_beta   90.00
_cell.angle_gamma   90.00
#
_symmetry.space_group_name_H-M   'P 1'
#
loop_
_entity.id
_entity.type
_entity.pdbx_description
1 polymer ?
#
loop_
_entity_poly.entity_id
_entity_poly.type
_entity_poly.pdbx_seq_one_letter_code
_entity_poly.pdbx_strand_id
1 'polypeptide(L)'
;MTEEETFTFWNTHAMSEELLEETYIEDEDDDLPPPRKQSTKPINLRIENDLLVRLQKVAEIKNVPYQTLLKQFVAERVYEEEKREKILT
;
A
#
# COMPACT_ATOMS: atom_id res chain seq x y z
N MET A 1 -13.47 41.71 5.65
CA MET A 1 -12.85 40.50 6.21
C MET A 1 -11.37 40.57 5.94
N THR A 2 -10.67 41.18 6.87
CA THR A 2 -9.20 41.23 6.92
C THR A 2 -8.68 39.95 7.57
N GLU A 3 -7.47 39.53 7.23
CA GLU A 3 -6.87 38.28 7.76
C GLU A 3 -6.81 38.27 9.30
N GLU A 4 -6.54 39.42 9.93
CA GLU A 4 -6.53 39.60 11.38
C GLU A 4 -7.91 39.35 12.04
N GLU A 5 -9.00 39.72 11.35
CA GLU A 5 -10.36 39.47 11.81
C GLU A 5 -10.69 37.98 11.78
N THR A 6 -10.22 37.28 10.74
CA THR A 6 -10.42 35.83 10.62
C THR A 6 -9.63 35.06 11.67
N PHE A 7 -8.38 35.46 11.93
CA PHE A 7 -7.55 34.84 12.97
C PHE A 7 -8.21 34.95 14.35
N THR A 8 -8.68 36.15 14.70
CA THR A 8 -9.34 36.40 15.99
C THR A 8 -10.64 35.60 16.13
N PHE A 9 -11.42 35.51 15.05
CA PHE A 9 -12.64 34.73 15.01
C PHE A 9 -12.37 33.24 15.27
N TRP A 10 -11.45 32.61 14.52
CA TRP A 10 -11.11 31.19 14.67
C TRP A 10 -10.45 30.86 16.02
N ASN A 11 -9.74 31.82 16.63
CA ASN A 11 -9.09 31.62 17.92
C ASN A 11 -10.05 31.75 19.12
N THR A 12 -11.17 32.47 18.94
CA THR A 12 -12.15 32.73 20.01
C THR A 12 -13.36 31.81 19.93
N HIS A 13 -13.70 31.32 18.73
CA HIS A 13 -14.85 30.45 18.53
C HIS A 13 -14.40 28.99 18.51
N ALA A 14 -14.84 28.22 19.50
CA ALA A 14 -14.79 26.76 19.48
C ALA A 14 -16.16 26.19 19.03
N MET A 15 -16.18 24.96 18.52
CA MET A 15 -17.44 24.26 18.27
C MET A 15 -18.12 23.97 19.62
N SER A 16 -19.45 24.05 19.67
CA SER A 16 -20.19 23.67 20.87
C SER A 16 -20.08 22.17 21.12
N GLU A 17 -20.10 21.78 22.39
CA GLU A 17 -20.02 20.38 22.80
C GLU A 17 -21.19 19.55 22.25
N GLU A 18 -22.39 20.13 22.21
CA GLU A 18 -23.59 19.54 21.60
C GLU A 18 -23.39 19.23 20.10
N LEU A 19 -22.71 20.11 19.36
CA LEU A 19 -22.46 19.90 17.94
C LEU A 19 -21.33 18.88 17.71
N LEU A 20 -20.36 18.78 18.63
CA LEU A 20 -19.37 17.72 18.61
C LEU A 20 -20.01 16.35 18.88
N GLU A 21 -20.96 16.28 19.82
CA GLU A 21 -21.68 15.05 20.17
C GLU A 21 -22.53 14.53 18.99
N GLU A 22 -23.22 15.41 18.26
CA GLU A 22 -23.98 15.05 17.05
C GLU A 22 -23.09 14.57 15.88
N THR A 23 -21.82 14.98 15.85
CA THR A 23 -20.85 14.50 14.84
C THR A 23 -20.16 13.18 15.18
N TYR A 24 -20.43 12.59 16.36
CA TYR A 24 -20.04 11.21 16.61
C TYR A 24 -20.92 10.31 15.74
N ILE A 25 -20.42 10.02 14.54
CA ILE A 25 -20.86 8.89 13.74
C ILE A 25 -20.47 7.66 14.58
N GLU A 26 -21.44 6.93 15.10
CA GLU A 26 -21.19 5.60 15.67
C GLU A 26 -20.37 4.81 14.63
N ASP A 27 -19.29 4.15 15.06
CA ASP A 27 -18.37 3.37 14.21
C ASP A 27 -19.09 2.16 13.58
N GLU A 28 -20.18 2.37 12.85
CA GLU A 28 -20.76 1.38 11.96
C GLU A 28 -19.81 1.31 10.74
N ASP A 29 -18.83 0.42 10.87
CA ASP A 29 -17.97 -0.11 9.79
C ASP A 29 -18.77 -0.57 8.52
N ASP A 30 -20.10 -0.52 8.55
CA ASP A 30 -21.02 -0.98 7.50
C ASP A 30 -21.06 -0.06 6.27
N ASP A 31 -20.62 1.21 6.40
CA ASP A 31 -20.49 2.15 5.27
C ASP A 31 -19.13 2.07 4.54
N LEU A 32 -18.17 1.29 5.06
CA LEU A 32 -16.86 1.12 4.45
C LEU A 32 -16.86 -0.04 3.44
N PRO A 33 -16.20 0.11 2.27
CA PRO A 33 -16.05 -0.99 1.35
C PRO A 33 -15.29 -2.14 2.04
N PRO A 34 -15.66 -3.41 1.76
CA PRO A 34 -15.07 -4.54 2.44
C PRO A 34 -13.55 -4.57 2.25
N PRO A 35 -12.78 -4.95 3.28
CA PRO A 35 -11.32 -4.96 3.20
C PRO A 35 -10.87 -5.85 2.04
N ARG A 36 -9.87 -5.38 1.27
CA ARG A 36 -9.32 -6.13 0.14
C ARG A 36 -8.93 -7.53 0.58
N LYS A 37 -9.45 -8.56 -0.09
CA LYS A 37 -9.06 -9.95 0.14
C LYS A 37 -7.54 -10.05 0.05
N GLN A 38 -6.90 -10.45 1.15
CA GLN A 38 -5.46 -10.64 1.22
C GLN A 38 -5.08 -11.89 0.42
N SER A 39 -4.93 -11.75 -0.90
CA SER A 39 -4.57 -12.84 -1.81
C SER A 39 -3.06 -13.17 -1.81
N THR A 40 -2.27 -12.53 -0.92
CA THR A 40 -0.81 -12.70 -0.86
C THR A 40 -0.42 -13.24 0.50
N LYS A 41 0.42 -14.27 0.50
CA LYS A 41 1.04 -14.82 1.72
C LYS A 41 2.51 -14.37 1.77
N PRO A 42 2.98 -13.76 2.87
CA PRO A 42 4.39 -13.46 3.03
C PRO A 42 5.20 -14.76 3.15
N ILE A 43 6.37 -14.79 2.51
CA ILE A 43 7.29 -15.93 2.57
C ILE A 43 8.67 -15.45 3.01
N ASN A 44 9.39 -16.29 3.75
CA ASN A 44 10.79 -16.08 4.07
C ASN A 44 11.65 -16.71 2.98
N LEU A 45 12.41 -15.89 2.24
CA LEU A 45 13.31 -16.34 1.18
C LEU A 45 14.74 -15.95 1.53
N ARG A 46 15.67 -16.92 1.51
CA ARG A 46 17.10 -16.67 1.68
C ARG A 46 17.75 -16.47 0.32
N ILE A 47 18.48 -15.38 0.16
CA ILE A 47 19.20 -15.03 -1.07
C ILE A 47 20.64 -14.73 -0.68
N GLU A 48 21.60 -15.12 -1.54
CA GLU A 48 23.00 -14.74 -1.36
C GLU A 48 23.18 -13.22 -1.53
N ASN A 49 24.10 -12.64 -0.76
CA ASN A 49 24.33 -11.19 -0.76
C ASN A 49 24.75 -10.65 -2.14
N ASP A 50 25.61 -11.36 -2.87
CA ASP A 50 26.04 -10.94 -4.21
C ASP A 50 24.85 -10.82 -5.18
N LEU A 51 23.98 -11.83 -5.17
CA LEU A 51 22.79 -11.85 -6.02
C LEU A 51 21.84 -10.70 -5.67
N LEU A 52 21.66 -10.40 -4.38
CA LEU A 52 20.83 -9.27 -3.94
C LEU A 52 21.37 -7.93 -4.45
N VAL A 53 22.68 -7.71 -4.34
CA VAL A 53 23.33 -6.48 -4.85
C VAL A 53 23.16 -6.36 -6.36
N ARG A 54 23.34 -7.45 -7.10
CA ARG A 54 23.14 -7.45 -8.56
C ARG A 54 21.69 -7.17 -8.93
N LEU A 55 20.72 -7.75 -8.20
CA LEU A 55 19.31 -7.53 -8.42
C LEU A 55 18.93 -6.06 -8.20
N GLN A 56 19.44 -5.43 -7.14
CA GLN A 56 19.20 -4.00 -6.86
C GLN A 56 19.70 -3.11 -8.00
N LYS A 57 20.92 -3.35 -8.50
CA LYS A 57 21.47 -2.61 -9.66
C LYS A 57 20.59 -2.73 -10.90
N VAL A 58 20.09 -3.94 -11.19
CA VAL A 58 19.18 -4.15 -12.34
C VAL A 58 17.85 -3.44 -12.13
N ALA A 59 17.33 -3.44 -10.90
CA ALA A 59 16.10 -2.77 -10.53
C ALA A 59 16.20 -1.23 -10.68
N GLU A 60 17.34 -0.66 -10.25
CA GLU A 60 17.66 0.76 -10.46
C GLU A 60 17.65 1.14 -11.94
N ILE A 61 18.33 0.35 -12.79
CA ILE A 61 18.37 0.58 -14.24
C ILE A 61 16.97 0.51 -14.86
N LYS A 62 16.13 -0.42 -14.38
CA LYS A 62 14.75 -0.59 -14.83
C LYS A 62 13.77 0.40 -14.19
N ASN A 63 14.23 1.26 -13.27
CA ASN A 63 13.42 2.18 -12.49
C ASN A 63 12.22 1.51 -11.79
N VAL A 64 12.46 0.33 -11.21
CA VAL A 64 11.47 -0.43 -10.43
C VAL A 64 12.06 -0.84 -9.08
N PRO A 65 11.23 -1.03 -8.04
CA PRO A 65 11.71 -1.59 -6.78
C PRO A 65 12.25 -3.01 -6.97
N TYR A 66 13.36 -3.36 -6.30
CA TYR A 66 13.97 -4.71 -6.42
C TYR A 66 13.01 -5.83 -6.03
N GLN A 67 12.11 -5.60 -5.06
CA GLN A 67 11.10 -6.58 -4.66
C GLN A 67 10.06 -6.81 -5.76
N THR A 68 9.68 -5.76 -6.49
CA THR A 68 8.78 -5.86 -7.64
C THR A 68 9.45 -6.63 -8.78
N LEU A 69 10.71 -6.32 -9.07
CA LEU A 69 11.49 -7.04 -10.08
C LEU A 69 11.64 -8.53 -9.73
N LEU A 70 11.91 -8.84 -8.46
CA LEU A 70 12.00 -10.22 -7.99
C LEU A 70 10.69 -10.99 -8.24
N LYS A 71 9.55 -10.38 -7.91
CA LYS A 71 8.24 -10.98 -8.14
C LYS A 71 7.97 -11.24 -9.61
N GLN A 72 8.36 -10.30 -10.49
CA GLN A 72 8.21 -10.46 -11.94
C GLN A 72 9.05 -11.64 -12.45
N PHE A 73 10.33 -11.73 -12.08
CA PHE A 73 11.20 -12.82 -12.49
C PHE A 73 10.70 -14.19 -12.02
N VAL A 74 10.21 -14.28 -10.77
CA VAL A 74 9.64 -15.53 -10.27
C VAL A 74 8.37 -15.90 -11.04
N ALA A 75 7.48 -14.94 -11.31
CA ALA A 75 6.26 -15.19 -12.06
C ALA A 75 6.54 -15.65 -13.50
N GLU A 76 7.44 -14.97 -14.20
CA GLU A 76 7.86 -15.33 -15.55
C GLU A 76 8.46 -16.73 -15.58
N ARG A 77 9.38 -17.04 -14.65
CA ARG A 77 10.03 -18.34 -14.62
C ARG A 77 9.09 -19.48 -14.27
N VAL A 78 8.15 -19.26 -13.34
CA VAL A 78 7.12 -20.25 -13.00
C VAL A 78 6.24 -20.53 -14.21
N TYR A 79 5.78 -19.49 -14.90
CA TYR A 79 4.94 -19.65 -16.10
C TYR A 79 5.66 -20.45 -17.20
N GLU A 80 6.94 -20.18 -17.43
CA GLU A 80 7.76 -20.94 -18.39
C GLU A 80 7.86 -22.43 -18.01
N GLU A 81 8.11 -22.73 -16.72
CA GLU A 81 8.21 -24.11 -16.24
C GLU A 81 6.85 -24.82 -16.27
N GLU A 82 5.75 -24.14 -15.90
CA GLU A 82 4.39 -24.68 -15.99
C GLU A 82 4.03 -25.07 -17.43
N LYS A 83 4.44 -24.25 -18.40
CA LYS A 83 4.26 -24.54 -19.83
C LYS A 83 5.13 -25.71 -20.28
N ARG A 84 6.36 -25.82 -19.79
CA ARG A 84 7.31 -26.89 -20.15
C ARG A 84 6.87 -28.25 -19.60
N GLU A 85 6.40 -28.27 -18.36
CA GLU A 85 5.91 -29.46 -17.67
C GLU A 85 4.44 -29.79 -18.02
N LYS A 86 3.81 -29.02 -18.92
CA LYS A 86 2.41 -29.15 -19.38
C LYS A 86 1.37 -29.12 -18.25
N ILE A 87 1.68 -28.38 -17.19
CA ILE A 87 0.78 -28.17 -16.05
C ILE A 87 -0.32 -27.18 -16.45
N LEU A 88 0.02 -26.18 -17.26
CA LEU A 88 -0.97 -25.33 -17.94
C LEU A 88 -1.51 -26.08 -19.17
N THR A 89 -2.80 -26.42 -19.14
CA THR A 89 -3.57 -26.93 -20.29
C THR A 89 -3.84 -25.83 -21.30
#